data_AF-A0AAV7Y7D4-F1
#
_entry.id   AF-A0AAV7Y7D4-F1
#
_cell.length_a   1.000
_cell.length_b   1.000
_cell.length_c   1.000
_cell.angle_alpha   90.00
_cell.angle_beta   90.00
_cell.angle_gamma   90.00
#
_symmetry.space_group_name_H-M   'P 1'
#
loop_
_entity.id
_entity.type
_entity.pdbx_description
1 polymer ?
#
loop_
_entity_poly.entity_id
_entity_poly.type
_entity_poly.pdbx_seq_one_letter_code
_entity_poly.pdbx_strand_id
1 'polypeptide(L)'
;MTEEDFNKFDKLIGSLLVTDNNERFSSEKEFQELLFQDPDLICNYLLQTSVDGSNFNIQTLSLIILWNTILPGNYFVWEKYSQNQKQKLQDQLLQFIFNIHDKYLLKRVCDLIQVIAQKNLPQGKWPELIPFIINLAEKEESLLIEINMYLIKELMSSLYVYFVDEFETFKDIFYHFLNLEYSPLPVRLSTIKATTSFLIKIKDENDIKQLKDLINPILTTI
;
A
#
# COMPACT_ATOMS: atom_id res chain seq x y z
N MET A 1 3.59 3.51 23.68
CA MET A 1 2.63 4.62 23.77
C MET A 1 1.69 4.32 24.93
N THR A 2 1.36 5.30 25.77
CA THR A 2 0.32 5.12 26.80
C THR A 2 -1.07 5.29 26.17
N GLU A 3 -2.11 4.71 26.77
CA GLU A 3 -3.49 4.89 26.30
C GLU A 3 -3.92 6.37 26.32
N GLU A 4 -3.39 7.16 27.25
CA GLU A 4 -3.65 8.59 27.34
C GLU A 4 -3.06 9.35 26.14
N ASP A 5 -1.83 9.04 25.75
CA ASP A 5 -1.16 9.67 24.60
C ASP A 5 -1.89 9.35 23.29
N PHE A 6 -2.34 8.09 23.13
CA PHE A 6 -3.12 7.67 21.96
C PHE A 6 -4.43 8.46 21.85
N ASN A 7 -5.18 8.55 22.95
CA ASN A 7 -6.45 9.27 22.96
C ASN A 7 -6.29 10.78 22.72
N LYS A 8 -5.17 11.38 23.14
CA LYS A 8 -4.85 12.78 22.81
C LYS A 8 -4.56 12.94 21.33
N PHE A 9 -3.77 12.03 20.75
CA PHE A 9 -3.44 12.08 19.34
C PHE A 9 -4.64 11.82 18.42
N ASP A 10 -5.49 10.84 18.76
CA ASP A 10 -6.74 10.57 18.03
C ASP A 10 -7.65 11.82 17.98
N LYS A 11 -7.78 12.53 19.11
CA LYS A 11 -8.50 13.82 19.18
C LYS A 11 -7.86 14.91 18.33
N LEU A 12 -6.53 15.00 18.32
CA LEU A 12 -5.80 15.96 17.47
C LEU A 12 -6.06 15.67 15.99
N ILE A 13 -6.05 14.41 15.55
CA ILE A 13 -6.43 14.06 14.17
C ILE A 13 -7.89 14.41 13.90
N GLY A 14 -8.78 14.19 14.87
CA GLY A 14 -10.18 14.61 14.79
C GLY A 14 -10.37 16.12 14.60
N SER A 15 -9.57 16.96 15.26
CA SER A 15 -9.70 18.42 15.16
C SER A 15 -9.24 18.96 13.79
N LEU A 16 -8.41 18.21 13.05
CA LEU A 16 -8.07 18.53 11.65
C LEU A 16 -9.27 18.40 10.69
N LEU A 17 -10.34 17.70 11.09
CA LEU A 17 -11.55 17.49 10.30
C LEU A 17 -12.67 18.50 10.61
N VAL A 18 -12.48 19.36 11.62
CA VAL A 18 -13.51 20.31 12.07
C VAL A 18 -13.73 21.42 11.03
N THR A 19 -14.97 21.90 10.93
CA THR A 19 -15.39 22.91 9.94
C THR A 19 -14.95 24.33 10.32
N ASP A 20 -14.69 24.60 11.59
CA ASP A 20 -14.14 25.89 12.05
C ASP A 20 -12.69 26.03 11.57
N ASN A 21 -12.45 27.00 10.69
CA ASN A 21 -11.14 27.22 10.11
C ASN A 21 -10.07 27.66 11.14
N ASN A 22 -10.46 28.36 12.20
CA ASN A 22 -9.50 28.82 13.22
C ASN A 22 -9.03 27.64 14.08
N GLU A 23 -9.97 26.77 14.49
CA GLU A 23 -9.66 25.56 15.23
C GLU A 23 -8.82 24.59 14.39
N ARG A 24 -9.20 24.39 13.13
CA ARG A 24 -8.44 23.54 12.19
C ARG A 24 -7.03 24.09 11.98
N PHE A 25 -6.87 25.39 11.75
CA PHE A 25 -5.55 26.01 11.54
C PHE A 25 -4.66 25.90 12.77
N SER A 26 -5.22 26.13 13.97
CA SER A 26 -4.47 25.95 15.22
C SER A 26 -4.00 24.50 15.39
N SER A 27 -4.88 23.53 15.10
CA SER A 27 -4.58 22.11 15.19
C SER A 27 -3.55 21.66 14.16
N GLU A 28 -3.64 22.16 12.92
CA GLU A 28 -2.64 21.90 11.87
C GLU A 28 -1.25 22.39 12.31
N LYS A 29 -1.17 23.57 12.93
CA LYS A 29 0.09 24.11 13.44
C LYS A 29 0.66 23.25 14.56
N GLU A 30 -0.17 22.88 15.54
CA GLU A 30 0.22 21.99 16.64
C GLU A 30 0.73 20.64 16.11
N PHE A 31 -0.01 20.04 15.17
CA PHE A 31 0.39 18.78 14.54
C PHE A 31 1.74 18.91 13.81
N GLN A 32 1.96 19.98 13.05
CA GLN A 32 3.23 20.22 12.35
C GLN A 32 4.40 20.36 13.33
N GLU A 33 4.21 21.12 14.41
CA GLU A 33 5.23 21.30 15.45
C GLU A 33 5.64 19.95 16.05
N LEU A 34 4.65 19.11 16.42
CA LEU A 34 4.90 17.76 16.92
C LEU A 34 5.61 16.87 15.90
N LEU A 35 5.14 16.88 14.65
CA LEU A 35 5.72 16.09 13.55
C LEU A 35 7.19 16.44 13.31
N PHE A 36 7.54 17.73 13.35
CA PHE A 36 8.92 18.15 13.11
C PHE A 36 9.82 17.98 14.34
N GLN A 37 9.24 17.97 15.54
CA GLN A 37 9.97 17.73 16.79
C GLN A 37 10.37 16.26 16.95
N ASP A 38 9.44 15.32 16.73
CA ASP A 38 9.72 13.88 16.81
C ASP A 38 8.99 13.11 15.68
N PRO A 39 9.58 13.10 14.46
CA PRO A 39 8.99 12.42 13.32
C PRO A 39 8.71 10.93 13.56
N ASP A 40 9.62 10.23 14.24
CA ASP A 40 9.50 8.79 14.45
C ASP A 40 8.32 8.46 15.39
N LEU A 41 8.15 9.24 16.46
CA LEU A 41 7.01 9.10 17.36
C LEU A 41 5.69 9.35 16.62
N ILE A 42 5.61 10.43 15.85
CA ILE A 42 4.38 10.77 15.11
C ILE A 42 4.09 9.76 14.00
N CYS A 43 5.10 9.21 13.34
CA CYS A 43 4.92 8.10 12.40
C CYS A 43 4.23 6.90 13.07
N ASN A 44 4.68 6.52 14.28
CA ASN A 44 4.05 5.43 15.05
C ASN A 44 2.61 5.77 15.46
N TYR A 45 2.34 7.02 15.85
CA TYR A 45 1.00 7.47 16.24
C TYR A 45 0.04 7.47 15.05
N LEU A 46 0.46 7.99 13.90
CA LEU A 46 -0.33 7.95 12.65
C LEU A 46 -0.64 6.52 12.24
N LEU A 47 0.36 5.63 12.31
CA LEU A 47 0.20 4.24 11.96
C LEU A 47 -0.79 3.53 12.89
N GLN A 48 -0.67 3.70 14.21
CA GLN A 48 -1.63 3.10 15.14
C GLN A 48 -3.03 3.69 14.96
N THR A 49 -3.16 5.01 14.80
CA THR A 49 -4.46 5.68 14.61
C THR A 49 -5.13 5.27 13.29
N SER A 50 -4.35 4.88 12.27
CA SER A 50 -4.91 4.32 11.03
C SER A 50 -5.63 2.97 11.21
N VAL A 51 -5.36 2.26 12.32
CA VAL A 51 -5.99 0.98 12.66
C VAL A 51 -7.01 1.14 13.78
N ASP A 52 -6.59 1.78 14.89
CA ASP A 52 -7.35 1.84 16.14
C ASP A 52 -8.13 3.15 16.31
N GLY A 53 -8.10 4.04 15.32
CA GLY A 53 -8.71 5.36 15.40
C GLY A 53 -10.22 5.29 15.74
N SER A 54 -10.72 6.29 16.47
CA SER A 54 -12.06 6.26 17.05
C SER A 54 -13.21 6.21 16.03
N ASN A 55 -12.93 6.57 14.78
CA ASN A 55 -13.83 6.38 13.65
C ASN A 55 -13.08 6.29 12.32
N PHE A 56 -13.81 5.88 11.27
CA PHE A 56 -13.27 5.67 9.93
C PHE A 56 -12.62 6.92 9.30
N ASN A 57 -13.13 8.13 9.60
CA ASN A 57 -12.55 9.36 9.05
C ASN A 57 -11.17 9.64 9.66
N ILE A 58 -11.02 9.39 10.95
CA ILE A 58 -9.74 9.53 11.66
C ILE A 58 -8.73 8.47 11.18
N GLN A 59 -9.16 7.22 11.02
CA GLN A 59 -8.33 6.15 10.45
C GLN A 59 -7.83 6.52 9.05
N THR A 60 -8.76 6.95 8.19
CA THR A 60 -8.47 7.36 6.82
C THR A 60 -7.54 8.57 6.76
N LEU A 61 -7.82 9.61 7.54
CA LEU A 61 -6.99 10.82 7.58
C LEU A 61 -5.59 10.51 8.09
N SER A 62 -5.45 9.68 9.12
CA SER A 62 -4.14 9.27 9.67
C SER A 62 -3.29 8.59 8.61
N LEU A 63 -3.88 7.71 7.80
CA LEU A 63 -3.18 7.04 6.71
C LEU A 63 -2.79 8.00 5.57
N ILE A 64 -3.66 8.97 5.24
CA ILE A 64 -3.38 10.01 4.25
C ILE A 64 -2.23 10.93 4.74
N ILE A 65 -2.25 11.33 6.01
CA ILE A 65 -1.19 12.16 6.58
C ILE A 65 0.12 11.36 6.62
N LEU A 66 0.09 10.09 7.03
CA LEU A 66 1.26 9.20 6.99
C LEU A 66 1.85 9.16 5.58
N TRP A 67 1.02 9.03 4.55
CA TRP A 67 1.47 9.09 3.16
C TRP A 67 2.14 10.44 2.83
N ASN A 68 1.54 11.56 3.25
CA ASN A 68 2.11 12.90 3.07
C ASN A 68 3.42 13.13 3.84
N THR A 69 3.73 12.30 4.85
CA THR A 69 5.06 12.35 5.49
C THR A 69 6.18 11.79 4.60
N ILE A 70 5.81 10.97 3.61
CA ILE A 70 6.74 10.24 2.73
C ILE A 70 6.96 10.96 1.40
N LEU A 71 5.93 11.63 0.89
CA LEU A 71 5.99 12.42 -0.34
C LEU A 71 6.38 13.88 -0.09
N PRO A 72 7.05 14.55 -1.05
CA PRO A 72 7.34 15.98 -0.95
C PRO A 72 6.04 16.80 -0.76
N GLY A 73 6.03 17.68 0.23
CA GLY A 73 4.87 18.48 0.60
C GLY A 73 4.99 19.08 2.00
N ASN A 74 3.88 19.58 2.54
CA ASN A 74 3.86 20.30 3.83
C ASN A 74 4.24 19.42 5.04
N TYR A 75 4.04 18.11 4.96
CA TYR A 75 4.34 17.16 6.04
C TYR A 75 5.60 16.33 5.78
N PHE A 76 6.36 16.62 4.73
CA PHE A 76 7.48 15.78 4.31
C PHE A 76 8.58 15.67 5.37
N VAL A 77 8.75 14.46 5.92
CA VAL A 77 9.77 14.15 6.94
C VAL A 77 10.46 12.81 6.71
N TRP A 78 10.24 12.15 5.56
CA TRP A 78 10.87 10.85 5.23
C TRP A 78 12.38 10.80 5.49
N GLU A 79 13.11 11.84 5.12
CA GLU A 79 14.57 11.89 5.31
C GLU A 79 14.98 12.07 6.78
N LYS A 80 14.06 12.52 7.63
CA LYS A 80 14.27 12.66 9.07
C LYS A 80 13.95 11.38 9.84
N TYR A 81 13.21 10.43 9.26
CA TYR A 81 12.97 9.14 9.90
C TYR A 81 14.25 8.36 10.11
N SER A 82 14.41 7.79 11.30
CA SER A 82 15.52 6.87 11.56
C SER A 82 15.42 5.64 10.66
N GLN A 83 16.55 4.99 10.39
CA GLN A 83 16.56 3.76 9.59
C GLN A 83 15.72 2.65 10.24
N ASN A 84 15.72 2.59 11.57
CA ASN A 84 14.88 1.67 12.33
C ASN A 84 13.39 1.97 12.10
N GLN A 85 12.98 3.23 12.17
CA GLN A 85 11.59 3.62 11.93
C GLN A 85 11.15 3.31 10.49
N LYS A 86 12.02 3.52 9.49
CA LYS A 86 11.74 3.16 8.09
C LYS A 86 11.48 1.66 7.94
N GLN A 87 12.34 0.81 8.51
CA GLN A 87 12.17 -0.64 8.48
C GLN A 87 10.89 -1.07 9.20
N LYS A 88 10.66 -0.53 10.41
CA LYS A 88 9.47 -0.83 11.20
C LYS A 88 8.19 -0.48 10.45
N LEU A 89 8.14 0.69 9.80
CA LEU A 89 7.00 1.10 8.99
C LEU A 89 6.75 0.11 7.84
N GLN A 90 7.80 -0.32 7.14
CA GLN A 90 7.69 -1.30 6.07
C GLN A 90 7.06 -2.62 6.57
N ASP A 91 7.61 -3.18 7.65
CA ASP A 91 7.14 -4.44 8.22
C ASP A 91 5.68 -4.33 8.68
N GLN A 92 5.33 -3.23 9.36
CA GLN A 92 3.98 -3.02 9.85
C GLN A 92 2.96 -2.83 8.72
N LEU A 93 3.31 -2.14 7.62
CA LEU A 93 2.42 -1.99 6.47
C LEU A 93 2.09 -3.33 5.82
N LEU A 94 3.07 -4.23 5.73
CA LEU A 94 2.84 -5.59 5.22
C LEU A 94 1.91 -6.38 6.15
N GLN A 95 2.08 -6.24 7.46
CA GLN A 95 1.20 -6.89 8.45
C GLN A 95 -0.23 -6.32 8.45
N PHE A 96 -0.38 -5.02 8.18
CA PHE A 96 -1.68 -4.33 8.20
C PHE A 96 -2.64 -4.88 7.15
N ILE A 97 -2.13 -5.40 6.04
CA ILE A 97 -2.96 -6.02 5.01
C ILE A 97 -3.81 -7.17 5.56
N PHE A 98 -3.35 -7.88 6.59
CA PHE A 98 -4.10 -8.99 7.21
C PHE A 98 -5.11 -8.55 8.27
N ASN A 99 -4.98 -7.33 8.82
CA ASN A 99 -5.78 -6.87 9.95
C ASN A 99 -6.91 -5.90 9.53
N ILE A 100 -6.78 -5.26 8.38
CA ILE A 100 -7.76 -4.32 7.86
C ILE A 100 -8.77 -5.07 6.99
N HIS A 101 -10.05 -4.92 7.28
CA HIS A 101 -11.14 -5.52 6.48
C HIS A 101 -11.83 -4.51 5.56
N ASP A 102 -11.54 -3.21 5.72
CA ASP A 102 -12.05 -2.18 4.81
C ASP A 102 -11.19 -2.09 3.54
N LYS A 103 -11.84 -2.30 2.40
CA LYS A 103 -11.21 -2.31 1.08
C LYS A 103 -10.62 -0.97 0.69
N TYR A 104 -11.21 0.15 1.12
CA TYR A 104 -10.69 1.48 0.80
C TYR A 104 -9.37 1.72 1.53
N LEU A 105 -9.32 1.42 2.84
CA LEU A 105 -8.11 1.50 3.64
C LEU A 105 -7.01 0.56 3.12
N LEU A 106 -7.34 -0.68 2.76
CA LEU A 106 -6.37 -1.61 2.17
C LEU A 106 -5.70 -1.05 0.90
N LYS A 107 -6.48 -0.43 0.00
CA LYS A 107 -5.91 0.21 -1.19
C LYS A 107 -4.97 1.36 -0.84
N ARG A 108 -5.31 2.17 0.16
CA ARG A 108 -4.44 3.24 0.64
C ARG A 108 -3.14 2.71 1.24
N VAL A 109 -3.19 1.58 1.94
CA VAL A 109 -1.98 0.89 2.41
C VAL A 109 -1.14 0.41 1.22
N CYS A 110 -1.76 -0.16 0.18
CA CYS A 110 -1.04 -0.55 -1.03
C CYS A 110 -0.40 0.64 -1.77
N ASP A 111 -1.11 1.78 -1.86
CA ASP A 111 -0.56 3.02 -2.43
C ASP A 111 0.69 3.47 -1.64
N LEU A 112 0.63 3.38 -0.30
CA LEU A 112 1.75 3.73 0.57
C LEU A 112 2.94 2.78 0.42
N ILE A 113 2.68 1.47 0.36
CA ILE A 113 3.70 0.44 0.08
C ILE A 113 4.38 0.73 -1.25
N GLN A 114 3.60 1.04 -2.29
CA GLN A 114 4.14 1.35 -3.60
C GLN A 114 5.06 2.58 -3.57
N VAL A 115 4.68 3.63 -2.86
CA VAL A 115 5.48 4.86 -2.74
C VAL A 115 6.79 4.60 -2.00
N ILE A 116 6.77 3.79 -0.94
CA ILE A 116 7.99 3.39 -0.23
C ILE A 116 8.85 2.49 -1.11
N ALA A 117 8.24 1.56 -1.85
CA ALA A 117 8.95 0.65 -2.75
C ALA A 117 9.68 1.41 -3.86
N GLN A 118 9.08 2.48 -4.40
CA GLN A 118 9.72 3.35 -5.39
C GLN A 118 11.02 3.99 -4.87
N LYS A 119 11.12 4.23 -3.56
CA LYS A 119 12.33 4.79 -2.94
C LYS A 119 13.36 3.71 -2.60
N ASN A 120 12.90 2.55 -2.16
CA ASN A 120 13.74 1.53 -1.52
C ASN A 120 14.24 0.45 -2.48
N LEU A 121 13.41 -0.05 -3.42
CA LEU A 121 13.84 -1.09 -4.36
C LEU A 121 15.04 -0.66 -5.23
N PRO A 122 15.11 0.57 -5.77
CA PRO A 122 16.29 1.02 -6.52
C PRO A 122 17.59 1.05 -5.73
N GLN A 123 17.49 1.06 -4.40
CA GLN A 123 18.64 1.04 -3.49
C GLN A 123 18.98 -0.39 -3.02
N GLY A 124 18.32 -1.42 -3.56
CA GLY A 124 18.44 -2.79 -3.07
C GLY A 124 17.91 -2.99 -1.65
N LYS A 125 16.96 -2.15 -1.22
CA LYS A 125 16.34 -2.22 0.12
C LYS A 125 14.93 -2.79 0.00
N TRP A 126 14.45 -3.40 1.09
CA TRP A 126 13.15 -4.08 1.21
C TRP A 126 13.04 -5.42 0.46
N PRO A 127 13.97 -6.37 0.68
CA PRO A 127 13.93 -7.68 0.03
C PRO A 127 12.67 -8.50 0.38
N GLU A 128 11.96 -8.17 1.47
CA GLU A 128 10.79 -8.88 1.95
C GLU A 128 9.53 -8.63 1.10
N LEU A 129 9.50 -7.54 0.32
CA LEU A 129 8.29 -7.11 -0.40
C LEU A 129 7.85 -8.11 -1.48
N ILE A 130 8.78 -8.59 -2.31
CA ILE A 130 8.45 -9.50 -3.43
C ILE A 130 7.99 -10.87 -2.88
N PRO A 131 8.71 -11.52 -1.96
CA PRO A 131 8.23 -12.74 -1.31
C PRO A 131 6.88 -12.56 -0.62
N PHE A 132 6.64 -11.42 0.03
CA PHE A 132 5.34 -11.12 0.64
C PHE A 132 4.19 -11.15 -0.38
N ILE A 133 4.36 -10.50 -1.53
CA ILE A 133 3.36 -10.45 -2.59
C ILE A 133 3.06 -11.84 -3.16
N ILE A 134 4.10 -12.64 -3.39
CA ILE A 134 3.97 -14.03 -3.86
C ILE A 134 3.19 -14.85 -2.83
N ASN A 135 3.57 -14.79 -1.55
CA ASN A 135 2.89 -15.49 -0.46
C ASN A 135 1.44 -15.02 -0.25
N LEU A 136 1.14 -13.75 -0.53
CA LEU A 136 -0.22 -13.22 -0.43
C LEU A 136 -1.14 -13.78 -1.52
N ALA A 137 -0.58 -14.19 -2.67
CA ALA A 137 -1.32 -14.85 -3.75
C ALA A 137 -1.72 -16.29 -3.38
N GLU A 138 -1.07 -16.92 -2.40
CA GLU A 138 -1.43 -18.26 -1.92
C GLU A 138 -2.60 -18.25 -0.93
N LYS A 139 -3.09 -17.07 -0.52
CA LYS A 139 -4.24 -16.96 0.39
C LYS A 139 -5.55 -17.23 -0.35
N GLU A 140 -6.44 -17.97 0.29
CA GLU A 140 -7.77 -18.29 -0.26
C GLU A 140 -8.82 -17.18 -0.05
N GLU A 141 -8.46 -16.10 0.66
CA GLU A 141 -9.38 -15.01 0.95
C GLU A 141 -9.51 -14.04 -0.23
N SER A 142 -10.73 -13.92 -0.77
CA SER A 142 -10.99 -13.11 -1.98
C SER A 142 -10.61 -11.65 -1.84
N LEU A 143 -10.77 -11.04 -0.66
CA LEU A 143 -10.37 -9.65 -0.43
C LEU A 143 -8.84 -9.50 -0.49
N LEU A 144 -8.10 -10.39 0.17
CA LEU A 144 -6.64 -10.38 0.15
C LEU A 144 -6.10 -10.60 -1.26
N ILE A 145 -6.66 -11.55 -2.01
CA ILE A 145 -6.28 -11.77 -3.42
C ILE A 145 -6.55 -10.50 -4.23
N GLU A 146 -7.74 -9.89 -4.11
CA GLU A 146 -8.07 -8.67 -4.84
C GLU A 146 -7.05 -7.54 -4.55
N ILE A 147 -6.74 -7.34 -3.27
CA ILE A 147 -5.82 -6.30 -2.81
C ILE A 147 -4.38 -6.61 -3.23
N ASN A 148 -3.98 -7.88 -3.25
CA ASN A 148 -2.68 -8.29 -3.77
C ASN A 148 -2.55 -7.96 -5.26
N MET A 149 -3.58 -8.28 -6.06
CA MET A 149 -3.60 -7.94 -7.48
C MET A 149 -3.55 -6.43 -7.71
N TYR A 150 -4.24 -5.65 -6.86
CA TYR A 150 -4.12 -4.20 -6.87
C TYR A 150 -2.67 -3.75 -6.60
N LEU A 151 -2.02 -4.28 -5.55
CA LEU A 151 -0.64 -3.95 -5.21
C LEU A 151 0.33 -4.32 -6.34
N ILE A 152 0.22 -5.52 -6.91
CA ILE A 152 1.01 -5.97 -8.06
C ILE A 152 0.83 -4.99 -9.22
N LYS A 153 -0.41 -4.62 -9.55
CA LYS A 153 -0.69 -3.66 -10.61
C LYS A 153 0.04 -2.33 -10.39
N GLU A 154 -0.05 -1.75 -9.19
CA GLU A 154 0.61 -0.47 -8.88
C GLU A 154 2.14 -0.57 -8.93
N LEU A 155 2.71 -1.67 -8.42
CA LEU A 155 4.16 -1.89 -8.44
C LEU A 155 4.68 -2.10 -9.86
N MET A 156 4.08 -3.01 -10.64
CA MET A 156 4.50 -3.29 -12.02
C MET A 156 4.44 -2.05 -12.92
N SER A 157 3.49 -1.14 -12.67
CA SER A 157 3.36 0.11 -13.44
C SER A 157 4.60 1.01 -13.41
N SER A 158 5.44 0.92 -12.38
CA SER A 158 6.59 1.80 -12.19
C SER A 158 7.90 1.08 -11.83
N LEU A 159 7.82 -0.15 -11.34
CA LEU A 159 8.93 -0.90 -10.74
C LEU A 159 9.16 -2.27 -11.40
N TYR A 160 8.56 -2.54 -12.56
CA TYR A 160 8.68 -3.81 -13.30
C TYR A 160 10.09 -4.41 -13.33
N VAL A 161 11.13 -3.59 -13.52
CA VAL A 161 12.53 -4.05 -13.63
C VAL A 161 13.00 -4.88 -12.41
N TYR A 162 12.43 -4.62 -11.23
CA TYR A 162 12.78 -5.34 -9.99
C TYR A 162 12.03 -6.67 -9.84
N PHE A 163 11.10 -6.99 -10.73
CA PHE A 163 10.29 -8.21 -10.70
C PHE A 163 10.61 -9.18 -11.85
N VAL A 164 11.58 -8.83 -12.70
CA VAL A 164 11.95 -9.63 -13.89
C VAL A 164 12.45 -11.02 -13.51
N ASP A 165 13.20 -11.13 -12.41
CA ASP A 165 13.74 -12.41 -11.95
C ASP A 165 12.62 -13.40 -11.54
N GLU A 166 11.44 -12.89 -11.19
CA GLU A 166 10.27 -13.66 -10.78
C GLU A 166 9.18 -13.71 -11.87
N PHE A 167 9.56 -13.43 -13.13
CA PHE A 167 8.62 -13.32 -14.26
C PHE A 167 7.67 -14.52 -14.37
N GLU A 168 8.22 -15.74 -14.35
CA GLU A 168 7.44 -16.98 -14.48
C GLU A 168 6.49 -17.15 -13.29
N THR A 169 6.94 -16.85 -12.07
CA THR A 169 6.12 -16.89 -10.86
C THR A 169 4.91 -15.96 -10.99
N PHE A 170 5.11 -14.71 -11.44
CA PHE A 170 4.00 -13.78 -11.64
C PHE A 170 3.08 -14.18 -12.79
N LYS A 171 3.64 -14.72 -13.87
CA LYS A 171 2.85 -15.28 -14.98
C LYS A 171 1.93 -16.40 -14.48
N ASP A 172 2.45 -17.34 -13.70
CA ASP A 172 1.68 -18.47 -13.16
C ASP A 172 0.59 -17.99 -12.21
N ILE A 173 0.89 -17.00 -11.36
CA ILE A 173 -0.11 -16.34 -10.51
C ILE A 173 -1.24 -15.76 -11.37
N PHE A 174 -0.93 -14.99 -12.42
CA PHE A 174 -1.96 -14.43 -13.30
C PHE A 174 -2.77 -15.50 -14.01
N TYR A 175 -2.09 -16.52 -14.56
CA TYR A 175 -2.74 -17.63 -15.24
C TYR A 175 -3.72 -18.35 -14.32
N HIS A 176 -3.31 -18.65 -13.08
CA HIS A 176 -4.16 -19.28 -12.08
C HIS A 176 -5.43 -18.46 -11.84
N PHE A 177 -5.30 -17.18 -11.48
CA PHE A 177 -6.45 -16.36 -11.11
C PHE A 177 -7.37 -15.97 -12.28
N LEU A 178 -6.86 -15.94 -13.51
CA LEU A 178 -7.68 -15.71 -14.71
C LEU A 178 -8.49 -16.95 -15.10
N ASN A 179 -8.02 -18.16 -14.78
CA ASN A 179 -8.69 -19.42 -15.14
C ASN A 179 -9.50 -20.04 -13.99
N LEU A 180 -9.59 -19.39 -12.83
CA LEU A 180 -10.44 -19.84 -11.73
C LEU A 180 -11.93 -19.72 -12.12
N GLU A 181 -12.54 -20.89 -12.35
CA GLU A 181 -13.94 -21.05 -12.79
C GLU A 181 -14.95 -20.33 -11.88
N TYR A 182 -14.67 -20.26 -10.57
CA TYR A 182 -15.55 -19.68 -9.56
C TYR A 182 -14.94 -18.48 -8.81
N SER A 183 -14.14 -17.65 -9.49
CA SER A 183 -13.55 -16.46 -8.87
C SER A 183 -14.54 -15.27 -8.81
N PRO A 184 -14.66 -14.57 -7.66
CA PRO A 184 -15.45 -13.35 -7.57
C PRO A 184 -15.05 -12.31 -8.61
N LEU A 185 -16.03 -11.59 -9.16
CA LEU A 185 -15.79 -10.56 -10.18
C LEU A 185 -14.70 -9.53 -9.77
N PRO A 186 -14.63 -9.04 -8.51
CA PRO A 186 -13.59 -8.08 -8.12
C PRO A 186 -12.16 -8.65 -8.23
N VAL A 187 -11.97 -9.93 -7.89
CA VAL A 187 -10.68 -10.62 -8.03
C VAL A 187 -10.32 -10.69 -9.52
N ARG A 188 -11.23 -11.23 -10.34
CA ARG A 188 -11.04 -11.36 -11.79
C ARG A 188 -10.67 -10.03 -12.47
N LEU A 189 -11.39 -8.95 -12.16
CA LEU A 189 -11.10 -7.61 -12.69
C LEU A 189 -9.75 -7.06 -12.23
N SER A 190 -9.36 -7.32 -10.98
CA SER A 190 -8.08 -6.87 -10.46
C SER A 190 -6.92 -7.66 -11.06
N THR A 191 -7.09 -8.97 -11.26
CA THR A 191 -6.13 -9.81 -11.97
C THR A 191 -5.93 -9.32 -13.41
N ILE A 192 -7.00 -9.05 -14.18
CA ILE A 192 -6.87 -8.46 -15.53
C ILE A 192 -6.05 -7.17 -15.50
N LYS A 193 -6.33 -6.27 -14.54
CA LYS A 193 -5.62 -4.99 -14.43
C LYS A 193 -4.14 -5.19 -14.11
N ALA A 194 -3.82 -6.13 -13.23
CA ALA A 194 -2.44 -6.50 -12.89
C ALA A 194 -1.71 -7.08 -14.10
N THR A 195 -2.31 -8.09 -14.75
CA THR A 195 -1.76 -8.72 -15.95
C THR A 195 -1.56 -7.73 -17.09
N THR A 196 -2.52 -6.83 -17.31
CA THR A 196 -2.39 -5.80 -18.36
C THR A 196 -1.26 -4.82 -18.04
N SER A 197 -1.12 -4.42 -16.77
CA SER A 197 -0.03 -3.54 -16.34
C SER A 197 1.33 -4.20 -16.48
N PHE A 198 1.42 -5.51 -16.25
CA PHE A 198 2.60 -6.32 -16.52
C PHE A 198 2.91 -6.40 -18.02
N LEU A 199 1.93 -6.75 -18.85
CA LEU A 199 2.06 -6.87 -20.31
C LEU A 199 2.56 -5.58 -20.97
N ILE A 200 2.07 -4.41 -20.53
CA ILE A 200 2.46 -3.11 -21.09
C ILE A 200 3.95 -2.81 -20.86
N LYS A 201 4.59 -3.40 -19.83
CA LYS A 201 5.98 -3.12 -19.49
C LYS A 201 6.99 -4.02 -20.17
N ILE A 202 6.54 -5.17 -20.67
CA ILE A 202 7.40 -6.13 -21.34
C ILE A 202 7.77 -5.60 -22.71
N LYS A 203 9.06 -5.67 -23.01
CA LYS A 203 9.64 -5.24 -24.29
C LYS A 203 10.29 -6.38 -25.05
N ASP A 204 10.60 -7.50 -24.38
CA ASP A 204 11.24 -8.64 -25.00
C ASP A 204 10.21 -9.47 -25.78
N GLU A 205 10.54 -9.81 -27.03
CA GLU A 205 9.64 -10.58 -27.90
C GLU A 205 9.42 -12.02 -27.44
N ASN A 206 10.39 -12.62 -26.72
CA ASN A 206 10.24 -13.97 -26.18
C ASN A 206 9.30 -13.97 -24.98
N ASP A 207 9.42 -13.00 -24.08
CA ASP A 207 8.50 -12.82 -22.95
C ASP A 207 7.06 -12.59 -23.46
N ILE A 208 6.89 -11.75 -24.49
CA ILE A 208 5.58 -11.52 -25.13
C ILE A 208 4.99 -12.83 -25.69
N LYS A 209 5.82 -13.69 -26.31
CA LYS A 209 5.36 -14.99 -26.82
C LYS A 209 4.91 -15.91 -25.69
N GLN A 210 5.61 -15.89 -24.56
CA GLN A 210 5.27 -16.71 -23.40
C GLN A 210 3.95 -16.30 -22.76
N LEU A 211 3.51 -15.05 -22.91
CA LEU A 211 2.27 -14.53 -22.30
C LEU A 211 1.03 -14.60 -23.20
N LYS A 212 1.15 -15.18 -24.39
CA LYS A 212 0.02 -15.35 -25.32
C LYS A 212 -1.12 -16.18 -24.71
N ASP A 213 -0.79 -17.10 -23.83
CA ASP A 213 -1.71 -17.94 -23.07
C ASP A 213 -2.60 -17.14 -22.10
N LEU A 214 -2.18 -15.94 -21.67
CA LEU A 214 -2.98 -15.05 -20.81
C LEU A 214 -4.03 -14.25 -21.58
N ILE A 215 -3.88 -14.06 -22.90
CA ILE A 215 -4.77 -13.19 -23.69
C ILE A 215 -6.20 -13.74 -23.73
N ASN A 216 -6.37 -15.02 -24.02
CA ASN A 216 -7.70 -15.62 -24.12
C ASN A 216 -8.45 -15.58 -22.78
N PRO A 217 -7.84 -16.00 -21.64
CA PRO A 217 -8.45 -15.84 -20.32
C PRO A 217 -8.87 -14.40 -20.00
N ILE A 218 -8.07 -13.39 -20.38
CA ILE A 218 -8.44 -11.97 -20.20
C ILE A 218 -9.73 -11.62 -20.95
N LEU A 219 -9.85 -12.06 -22.21
CA LEU A 219 -11.00 -11.75 -23.07
C LEU A 219 -12.28 -12.47 -22.65
N THR A 220 -12.17 -13.69 -22.10
CA THR A 220 -13.32 -14.51 -21.70
C THR A 220 -13.82 -14.23 -20.28
N THR A 221 -13.09 -13.43 -19.51
CA THR A 221 -13.42 -13.13 -18.10
C THR A 221 -14.56 -12.11 -17.95
N ILE A 222 -14.85 -11.32 -18.98
CA ILE A 222 -15.93 -10.32 -19.04
C ILE A 222 -17.21 -11.00 -19.55
#